data_AF-A0A2E8YZY1-F1
#
_entry.id   AF-A0A2E8YZY1-F1
#
_cell.length_a   1.000
_cell.length_b   1.000
_cell.length_c   1.000
_cell.angle_alpha   90.00
_cell.angle_beta   90.00
_cell.angle_gamma   90.00
#
_symmetry.space_group_name_H-M   'P 1'
#
loop_
_entity.id
_entity.type
_entity.pdbx_description
1 polymer ?
#
loop_
_entity_poly.entity_id
_entity_poly.type
_entity_poly.pdbx_seq_one_letter_code
_entity_poly.pdbx_strand_id
1 'polypeptide(L)' 'MTWPPVSSEDSRELREAEAEQAAADDARPRHGRDCADGWLGEDEHGRPVPCLTCRPHLRPRGDRP' A
#
# COMPACT_ATOMS: atom_id res chain seq x y z
N MET A 1 26.28 24.66 -17.46
CA MET A 1 25.47 23.43 -17.35
C MET A 1 26.27 22.25 -17.87
N THR A 2 26.72 21.35 -17.00
CA THR A 2 26.80 19.91 -17.31
C THR A 2 27.02 19.18 -15.98
N TRP A 3 25.93 18.68 -15.42
CA TRP A 3 25.96 17.72 -14.33
C TRP A 3 26.55 16.42 -14.90
N PRO A 4 27.42 15.67 -14.19
CA PRO A 4 27.87 14.39 -14.70
C PRO A 4 26.64 13.47 -14.83
N PRO A 5 26.58 12.59 -15.85
CA PRO A 5 25.55 11.57 -15.89
C PRO A 5 25.69 10.73 -14.62
N VAL A 6 24.56 10.41 -14.00
CA VAL A 6 24.42 9.36 -12.98
C VAL A 6 25.49 8.29 -13.21
N SER A 7 26.41 8.16 -12.25
CA SER A 7 27.47 7.16 -12.34
C SER A 7 26.85 5.77 -12.45
N SER A 8 27.54 4.80 -13.06
CA SER A 8 27.01 3.43 -13.18
C SER A 8 26.67 2.80 -11.81
N GLU A 9 27.33 3.26 -10.74
CA GLU A 9 26.97 2.92 -9.35
C GLU A 9 25.58 3.45 -8.98
N ASP A 10 25.26 4.71 -9.27
CA ASP A 10 23.97 5.34 -8.94
C ASP A 10 22.81 4.67 -9.71
N SER A 11 23.04 4.22 -10.95
CA SER A 11 22.07 3.40 -11.70
C SER A 11 21.80 2.03 -11.09
N ARG A 12 22.82 1.44 -10.45
CA ARG A 12 22.73 0.12 -9.82
C ARG A 12 22.00 0.23 -8.49
N GLU A 13 22.38 1.21 -7.68
CA GLU A 13 21.73 1.51 -6.40
C GLU A 13 20.25 1.84 -6.58
N LEU A 14 19.88 2.58 -7.63
CA LEU A 14 18.48 2.88 -7.94
C LEU A 14 17.67 1.60 -8.21
N ARG A 15 18.22 0.67 -8.99
CA ARG A 15 17.57 -0.61 -9.30
C ARG A 15 17.43 -1.49 -8.06
N GLU A 16 18.45 -1.52 -7.20
CA GLU A 16 18.43 -2.24 -5.93
C GLU A 16 17.31 -1.67 -5.01
N ALA A 17 17.17 -0.35 -4.93
CA ALA A 17 16.14 0.32 -4.14
C ALA A 17 14.71 0.11 -4.68
N GLU A 18 14.50 0.06 -5.99
CA GLU A 18 13.20 -0.27 -6.59
C GLU A 18 12.80 -1.73 -6.32
N ALA A 19 13.77 -2.65 -6.36
CA ALA A 19 13.53 -4.06 -6.05
C ALA A 19 13.18 -4.27 -4.57
N GLU A 20 13.84 -3.57 -3.65
CA GLU A 20 13.49 -3.56 -2.24
C GLU A 20 12.09 -3.00 -1.99
N GLN A 21 11.72 -1.90 -2.67
CA GLN A 21 10.37 -1.34 -2.57
C GLN A 21 9.30 -2.28 -3.11
N ALA A 22 9.54 -2.93 -4.25
CA ALA A 22 8.62 -3.91 -4.82
C ALA A 22 8.46 -5.15 -3.91
N ALA A 23 9.56 -5.63 -3.32
CA ALA A 23 9.53 -6.73 -2.37
C ALA A 23 8.82 -6.34 -1.06
N ALA A 24 9.02 -5.10 -0.59
CA ALA A 24 8.31 -4.57 0.56
C ALA A 24 6.81 -4.43 0.30
N ASP A 25 6.40 -4.05 -0.92
CA ASP A 25 5.00 -3.98 -1.33
C ASP A 25 4.36 -5.38 -1.40
N ASP A 26 5.03 -6.37 -2.02
CA ASP A 26 4.52 -7.75 -2.10
C ASP A 26 4.45 -8.43 -0.72
N ALA A 27 5.39 -8.13 0.17
CA ALA A 27 5.42 -8.66 1.53
C ALA A 27 4.36 -8.05 2.46
N ARG A 28 3.67 -6.97 2.07
CA ARG A 28 2.56 -6.43 2.87
C ARG A 28 1.45 -7.47 2.92
N PRO A 29 0.97 -7.84 4.12
CA PRO A 29 -0.04 -8.88 4.27
C PRO A 29 -1.26 -8.53 3.42
N ARG A 30 -1.56 -9.32 2.39
CA ARG A 30 -2.70 -9.09 1.50
C ARG A 30 -4.01 -9.27 2.26
N HIS A 31 -4.50 -8.19 2.83
CA HIS A 31 -5.71 -8.18 3.64
C HIS A 31 -6.96 -8.04 2.77
N GLY A 32 -7.31 -9.11 2.04
CA GLY A 32 -8.43 -9.16 1.08
C GLY A 32 -8.00 -8.77 -0.33
N ARG A 33 -8.50 -9.47 -1.36
CA ARG A 33 -8.13 -9.24 -2.78
C ARG A 33 -8.41 -7.81 -3.24
N ASP A 34 -9.37 -7.15 -2.61
CA ASP A 34 -9.85 -5.82 -2.97
C ASP A 34 -9.36 -4.73 -1.99
N CYS A 35 -8.40 -5.05 -1.11
CA CYS A 35 -7.88 -4.05 -0.19
C CYS A 35 -6.84 -3.15 -0.86
N ALA A 36 -7.22 -1.89 -1.07
CA ALA A 36 -6.34 -0.82 -1.50
C ALA A 36 -6.18 0.20 -0.36
N ASP A 37 -4.93 0.42 0.09
CA ASP A 37 -4.58 1.42 1.12
C ASP A 37 -5.42 1.34 2.43
N GLY A 38 -5.83 0.14 2.81
CA GLY A 38 -6.64 -0.08 4.01
C GLY A 38 -8.15 0.13 3.84
N TRP A 39 -8.64 0.13 2.60
CA TRP A 39 -10.05 0.17 2.23
C TRP A 39 -10.41 -1.01 1.33
N LEU A 40 -11.59 -1.60 1.53
CA LEU A 40 -12.10 -2.76 0.78
C LEU A 40 -13.10 -2.36 -0.33
N GLY A 41 -13.18 -1.07 -0.66
CA GLY A 41 -14.19 -0.51 -1.55
C GLY A 41 -15.32 0.18 -0.80
N GLU A 42 -16.52 0.15 -1.37
CA GLU A 42 -17.73 0.81 -0.84
C GLU A 42 -18.81 -0.23 -0.47
N ASP A 43 -19.63 0.06 0.54
CA ASP A 43 -20.80 -0.73 0.90
C ASP A 43 -21.98 -0.44 -0.07
N GLU A 44 -23.10 -1.15 0.11
CA GLU A 44 -24.31 -0.97 -0.70
C GLU A 44 -24.92 0.45 -0.62
N HIS A 45 -24.52 1.25 0.36
CA HIS A 45 -24.94 2.65 0.55
C HIS A 45 -23.88 3.65 0.04
N GLY A 46 -22.80 3.18 -0.60
CA GLY A 46 -21.69 4.01 -1.06
C GLY A 46 -20.77 4.50 0.07
N ARG A 47 -20.76 3.85 1.24
CA ARG A 47 -19.82 4.22 2.32
C ARG A 47 -18.55 3.41 2.19
N PRO A 48 -17.36 4.02 2.35
CA PRO A 48 -16.11 3.29 2.24
C PRO A 48 -15.98 2.24 3.35
N VAL A 49 -15.73 0.98 2.96
CA VAL A 49 -15.58 -0.15 3.88
C VAL A 49 -14.12 -0.20 4.34
N PRO A 50 -13.83 0.01 5.64
CA PRO A 50 -12.47 -0.05 6.13
C PRO A 50 -11.98 -1.50 6.18
N CYS A 51 -10.74 -1.72 5.76
CA CYS A 51 -10.06 -2.98 6.03
C CYS A 51 -9.66 -3.04 7.50
N LEU A 52 -10.32 -3.89 8.28
CA LEU A 52 -10.11 -3.98 9.74
C LEU A 52 -8.74 -4.56 10.12
N THR A 53 -8.01 -5.14 9.16
CA THR A 53 -6.62 -5.56 9.34
C THR A 53 -5.66 -4.36 9.28
N CYS A 54 -5.85 -3.46 8.31
CA CYS A 54 -5.03 -2.23 8.19
C CYS A 54 -5.44 -1.16 9.19
N ARG A 55 -6.75 -1.01 9.41
CA ARG A 55 -7.38 0.06 10.18
C ARG A 55 -8.30 -0.53 11.27
N PRO A 56 -7.76 -1.30 12.23
CA PRO A 56 -8.55 -1.95 13.28
C PRO A 56 -9.34 -0.96 14.15
N HIS A 57 -8.86 0.28 14.23
CA HIS A 57 -9.51 1.39 14.95
C HIS A 57 -10.77 1.92 14.25
N LEU A 58 -10.98 1.61 12.97
CA LEU A 58 -12.20 1.97 12.24
C LEU A 58 -13.33 0.97 12.39
N ARG A 59 -13.18 -0.06 13.26
CA ARG A 59 -14.28 -0.96 13.57
C ARG A 59 -15.52 -0.16 14.00
N PRO A 60 -16.64 -0.24 13.27
CA PRO A 60 -17.85 0.43 13.69
C PRO A 60 -18.28 -0.15 15.04
N ARG A 61 -18.47 0.71 16.03
CA ARG A 61 -18.84 0.31 17.39
C ARG A 61 -20.33 -0.05 17.55
N GLY A 62 -21.13 -0.07 16.48
CA GLY A 62 -22.58 -0.15 16.64
C GLY A 62 -23.38 -0.47 15.39
N ASP A 63 -23.16 -1.63 14.78
CA ASP A 63 -24.26 -2.35 14.15
C ASP A 63 -24.77 -3.37 15.18
N ARG A 64 -25.67 -2.89 16.06
CA ARG A 64 -26.43 -3.75 16.96
C ARG A 64 -27.76 -4.04 16.24
N PRO A 65 -28.14 -5.32 16.05
CA PRO A 65 -29.36 -5.69 15.32
C PRO A 65 -30.63 -5.14 15.98
#